data_AF-A0AAT9FIP8-F1
#
_entry.id   AF-A0AAT9FIP8-F1
#
_cell.length_a   1.000
_cell.length_b   1.000
_cell.length_c   1.000
_cell.angle_alpha   90.00
_cell.angle_beta   90.00
_cell.angle_gamma   90.00
#
_symmetry.space_group_name_H-M   'P 1'
#
loop_
_entity.id
_entity.type
_entity.pdbx_description
1 polymer ?
#
loop_
_entity_poly.entity_id
_entity_poly.type
_entity_poly.pdbx_seq_one_letter_code
_entity_poly.pdbx_strand_id
1 'polypeptide(L)'
;MIMKSNIKLLAAATTFLAFSQASQSATVAFTFSGNKTPQMASGAGNSEILYSFTATGDFDGAADGVDTFTWDIRFSAFNRTIANDQVTLTNQVQAQTDGTEFNSGGNSTNWNSQSLVFAIENEQLTTTAPGSYDYTFNGFTSMFLTAGTFYLGTGADTISLVSTGNSVDTFAAPQLSPLVITATNSERNRQLSGSFTIAAVPEPSSTALLGLGGIALILRHRRA
;
A
#
# COMPACT_ATOMS: atom_id res chain seq x y z
N MET A 1 33.36 15.43 19.91
CA MET A 1 32.12 15.22 20.67
C MET A 1 30.96 15.40 19.70
N ILE A 2 30.45 14.31 19.13
CA ILE A 2 29.41 14.35 18.08
C ILE A 2 28.06 14.57 18.77
N MET A 3 27.42 15.70 18.50
CA MET A 3 26.06 15.96 18.95
C MET A 3 25.09 15.00 18.24
N LYS A 4 24.44 14.13 19.03
CA LYS A 4 23.24 13.42 18.61
C LYS A 4 22.08 14.41 18.61
N SER A 5 21.63 14.82 17.43
CA SER A 5 20.39 15.57 17.25
C SER A 5 19.18 14.64 17.43
N ASN A 6 18.50 14.77 18.55
CA ASN A 6 17.20 14.14 18.78
C ASN A 6 16.14 14.97 18.06
N ILE A 7 15.55 14.43 16.98
CA ILE A 7 14.40 15.03 16.31
C ILE A 7 13.19 14.89 17.24
N LYS A 8 12.72 16.01 17.80
CA LYS A 8 11.43 16.10 18.49
C LYS A 8 10.36 16.39 17.45
N LEU A 9 9.51 15.41 17.16
CA LEU A 9 8.33 15.62 16.31
C LEU A 9 7.22 16.28 17.16
N LEU A 10 6.92 17.55 16.88
CA LEU A 10 5.77 18.28 17.42
C LEU A 10 4.48 17.78 16.74
N ALA A 11 3.40 17.72 17.50
CA ALA A 11 2.18 16.98 17.19
C ALA A 11 1.43 17.42 15.91
N ALA A 12 1.36 16.50 14.94
CA ALA A 12 0.23 16.28 14.03
C ALA A 12 0.29 14.82 13.53
N ALA A 13 -0.87 14.17 13.40
CA ALA A 13 -1.12 12.79 12.92
C ALA A 13 0.09 11.92 12.52
N THR A 14 0.76 11.29 13.48
CA THR A 14 1.79 10.28 13.21
C THR A 14 1.17 8.89 13.06
N THR A 15 0.95 8.48 11.81
CA THR A 15 0.99 7.07 11.37
C THR A 15 2.44 6.59 11.57
N PHE A 16 2.66 5.40 12.14
CA PHE A 16 4.02 4.90 12.33
C PHE A 16 4.53 4.34 11.00
N LEU A 17 5.16 5.20 10.20
CA LEU A 17 5.86 4.83 8.96
C LEU A 17 7.27 4.35 9.36
N ALA A 18 7.56 3.07 9.14
CA ALA A 18 8.92 2.56 9.29
C ALA A 18 9.65 2.71 7.95
N PHE A 19 10.69 3.54 7.91
CA PHE A 19 11.52 3.76 6.72
C PHE A 19 12.79 2.91 6.82
N SER A 20 13.07 2.11 5.79
CA SER A 20 14.43 1.64 5.52
C SER A 20 14.90 2.29 4.22
N GLN A 21 15.83 3.25 4.32
CA GLN A 21 16.58 3.71 3.16
C GLN A 21 17.68 2.69 2.89
N ALA A 22 17.60 1.99 1.76
CA ALA A 22 18.77 1.47 1.09
C ALA A 22 19.02 2.40 -0.11
N SER A 23 20.23 2.93 -0.23
CA SER A 23 20.64 3.90 -1.25
C SER A 23 20.03 3.60 -2.63
N GLN A 24 19.16 4.51 -3.12
CA GLN A 24 18.38 4.50 -4.37
C GLN A 24 16.95 3.90 -4.35
N SER A 25 16.47 3.37 -3.23
CA SER A 25 15.07 2.97 -3.10
C SER A 25 14.53 3.18 -1.68
N ALA A 26 13.37 3.82 -1.58
CA ALA A 26 12.64 3.96 -0.33
C ALA A 26 11.49 2.95 -0.29
N THR A 27 11.37 2.20 0.82
CA THR A 27 10.16 1.42 1.09
C THR A 27 9.25 2.19 2.02
N VAL A 28 8.05 2.51 1.56
CA VAL A 28 6.99 3.07 2.40
C VAL A 28 6.14 1.90 2.90
N ALA A 29 6.45 1.40 4.10
CA ALA A 29 5.57 0.44 4.77
C ALA A 29 4.48 1.19 5.54
N PHE A 30 3.23 0.78 5.36
CA PHE A 30 2.15 1.16 6.26
C PHE A 30 1.80 -0.03 7.13
N THR A 31 2.03 0.13 8.43
CA THR A 31 1.55 -0.80 9.47
C THR A 31 0.69 0.03 10.40
N PHE A 32 -0.61 -0.26 10.45
CA PHE A 32 -1.44 0.46 11.39
C PHE A 32 -1.38 -0.16 12.78
N SER A 33 -0.54 0.44 13.62
CA SER A 33 -0.45 0.16 15.06
C SER A 33 -0.82 1.43 15.84
N GLY A 34 -1.98 1.44 16.49
CA GLY A 34 -2.46 2.50 17.39
C GLY A 34 -3.99 2.72 17.32
N ASN A 35 -4.52 3.48 18.30
CA ASN A 35 -5.90 4.04 18.30
C ASN A 35 -5.98 5.29 17.37
N LYS A 36 -5.50 5.21 16.13
CA LYS A 36 -5.42 6.39 15.25
C LYS A 36 -6.07 6.12 13.91
N THR A 37 -7.27 6.66 13.76
CA THR A 37 -8.12 6.59 12.57
C THR A 37 -7.48 7.30 11.38
N PRO A 38 -7.34 6.66 10.21
CA PRO A 38 -7.14 7.39 8.96
C PRO A 38 -8.26 8.41 8.75
N GLN A 39 -7.98 9.49 8.00
CA GLN A 39 -9.04 10.42 7.60
C GLN A 39 -9.93 9.68 6.58
N MET A 40 -11.15 9.32 6.99
CA MET A 40 -12.17 8.88 6.04
C MET A 40 -12.46 10.04 5.09
N ALA A 41 -12.16 9.88 3.81
CA ALA A 41 -12.22 10.97 2.83
C ALA A 41 -13.63 11.26 2.30
N SER A 42 -14.67 10.69 2.93
CA SER A 42 -16.07 10.64 2.48
C SER A 42 -16.37 9.62 1.36
N GLY A 43 -17.63 9.15 1.32
CA GLY A 43 -18.06 7.88 0.73
C GLY A 43 -17.86 7.74 -0.78
N ALA A 44 -17.18 6.67 -1.18
CA ALA A 44 -17.20 6.15 -2.54
C ALA A 44 -18.59 5.57 -2.82
N GLY A 45 -19.53 6.42 -3.22
CA GLY A 45 -20.90 6.00 -3.49
C GLY A 45 -21.57 5.37 -2.26
N ASN A 46 -22.80 4.87 -2.46
CA ASN A 46 -23.62 4.48 -1.32
C ASN A 46 -23.07 3.27 -0.56
N SER A 47 -22.12 2.48 -1.08
CA SER A 47 -21.73 1.17 -0.53
C SER A 47 -20.23 0.91 -0.33
N GLU A 48 -19.35 1.83 -0.71
CA GLU A 48 -17.90 1.71 -0.54
C GLU A 48 -17.34 2.85 0.32
N ILE A 49 -16.12 2.67 0.82
CA ILE A 49 -15.44 3.64 1.68
C ILE A 49 -14.05 3.91 1.12
N LEU A 50 -13.67 5.19 1.03
CA LEU A 50 -12.32 5.63 0.68
C LEU A 50 -11.59 6.11 1.93
N TYR A 51 -10.39 5.57 2.13
CA TYR A 51 -9.45 6.03 3.15
C TYR A 51 -8.26 6.67 2.45
N SER A 52 -8.01 7.95 2.74
CA SER A 52 -6.89 8.66 2.14
C SER A 52 -5.70 8.72 3.10
N PHE A 53 -4.52 8.55 2.54
CA PHE A 53 -3.26 8.51 3.26
C PHE A 53 -2.26 9.48 2.66
N THR A 54 -1.41 9.99 3.55
CA THR A 54 -0.29 10.85 3.18
C THR A 54 0.92 10.42 3.99
N ALA A 55 2.03 10.17 3.29
CA ALA A 55 3.35 10.01 3.86
C ALA A 55 4.21 11.20 3.44
N THR A 56 4.97 11.75 4.38
CA THR A 56 5.93 12.82 4.13
C THR A 56 7.30 12.37 4.57
N GLY A 57 8.33 12.63 3.77
CA GLY A 57 9.70 12.21 4.06
C GLY A 57 10.65 12.61 2.93
N ASP A 58 11.88 12.15 3.02
CA ASP A 58 12.83 12.18 1.90
C ASP A 58 12.71 10.83 1.17
N PHE A 59 12.06 10.84 -0.01
CA PHE A 59 11.77 9.65 -0.83
C PHE A 59 12.66 9.56 -2.06
N ASP A 60 13.21 10.68 -2.51
CA ASP A 60 14.12 10.75 -3.64
C ASP A 60 15.62 10.70 -3.25
N GLY A 61 15.95 10.87 -1.98
CA GLY A 61 17.32 10.93 -1.47
C GLY A 61 18.02 12.25 -1.78
N ALA A 62 17.30 13.26 -2.26
CA ALA A 62 17.82 14.58 -2.55
C ALA A 62 17.73 15.49 -1.31
N ALA A 63 18.75 16.32 -1.11
CA ALA A 63 18.76 17.27 0.01
C ALA A 63 18.01 18.57 -0.34
N ASP A 64 16.83 18.47 -0.96
CA ASP A 64 16.12 19.64 -1.52
C ASP A 64 14.72 19.91 -0.95
N GLY A 65 14.19 19.03 -0.10
CA GLY A 65 12.90 19.28 0.51
C GLY A 65 12.35 18.10 1.28
N VAL A 66 11.04 18.20 1.55
CA VAL A 66 10.23 17.08 2.07
C VAL A 66 9.29 16.69 0.96
N ASP A 67 9.39 15.45 0.51
CA ASP A 67 8.51 14.85 -0.46
C ASP A 67 7.19 14.45 0.19
N THR A 68 6.16 14.32 -0.64
CA THR A 68 4.83 13.86 -0.23
C THR A 68 4.37 12.72 -1.13
N PHE A 69 3.99 11.61 -0.53
CA PHE A 69 3.36 10.49 -1.21
C PHE A 69 1.95 10.29 -0.68
N THR A 70 0.96 10.32 -1.55
CA THR A 70 -0.45 10.10 -1.23
C THR A 70 -0.97 8.87 -1.93
N TRP A 71 -1.91 8.18 -1.29
CA TRP A 71 -2.66 7.09 -1.88
C TRP A 71 -4.00 6.94 -1.16
N ASP A 72 -4.95 6.32 -1.84
CA ASP A 72 -6.23 5.92 -1.28
C ASP A 72 -6.30 4.40 -1.15
N ILE A 73 -7.06 3.94 -0.15
CA ILE A 73 -7.53 2.56 -0.07
C ILE A 73 -9.05 2.59 -0.21
N ARG A 74 -9.55 2.02 -1.29
CA ARG A 74 -10.96 1.71 -1.46
C ARG A 74 -11.29 0.42 -0.73
N PHE A 75 -12.27 0.51 0.15
CA PHE A 75 -12.78 -0.58 0.95
C PHE A 75 -14.23 -0.89 0.53
N SER A 76 -14.43 -2.10 0.02
CA SER A 76 -15.72 -2.55 -0.51
C SER A 76 -16.10 -3.90 0.09
N ALA A 77 -17.40 -4.17 0.19
CA ALA A 77 -17.92 -5.46 0.64
C ALA A 77 -18.83 -6.08 -0.41
N PHE A 78 -18.76 -7.41 -0.53
CA PHE A 78 -19.56 -8.19 -1.47
C PHE A 78 -20.19 -9.39 -0.78
N ASN A 79 -21.41 -9.72 -1.17
CA ASN A 79 -21.93 -11.07 -0.93
C ASN A 79 -21.06 -12.09 -1.67
N ARG A 80 -20.99 -13.30 -1.12
CA ARG A 80 -20.08 -14.34 -1.61
C ARG A 80 -20.75 -15.69 -1.72
N THR A 81 -20.18 -16.55 -2.57
CA THR A 81 -20.33 -18.01 -2.46
C THR A 81 -18.95 -18.63 -2.28
N ILE A 82 -18.91 -19.74 -1.55
CA ILE A 82 -17.71 -20.56 -1.37
C ILE A 82 -18.08 -21.98 -1.80
N ALA A 83 -17.42 -22.50 -2.83
CA ALA A 83 -17.63 -23.86 -3.31
C ALA A 83 -16.30 -24.45 -3.76
N ASN A 84 -15.98 -25.67 -3.29
CA ASN A 84 -14.70 -26.32 -3.55
C ASN A 84 -13.50 -25.41 -3.23
N ASP A 85 -13.57 -24.71 -2.09
CA ASP A 85 -12.56 -23.75 -1.62
C ASP A 85 -12.31 -22.56 -2.57
N GLN A 86 -13.21 -22.32 -3.52
CA GLN A 86 -13.17 -21.16 -4.41
C GLN A 86 -14.20 -20.13 -4.01
N VAL A 87 -13.76 -18.87 -3.98
CA VAL A 87 -14.62 -17.72 -3.68
C VAL A 87 -15.16 -17.13 -4.97
N THR A 88 -16.47 -16.91 -5.03
CA THR A 88 -17.10 -16.06 -6.06
C THR A 88 -17.75 -14.86 -5.40
N LEU A 89 -17.39 -13.66 -5.86
CA LEU A 89 -18.05 -12.42 -5.47
C LEU A 89 -19.34 -12.26 -6.25
N THR A 90 -20.38 -11.77 -5.59
CA THR A 90 -21.70 -11.56 -6.19
C THR A 90 -22.11 -10.10 -6.08
N ASN A 91 -23.20 -9.79 -5.38
CA ASN A 91 -23.69 -8.43 -5.25
C ASN A 91 -22.80 -7.63 -4.30
N GLN A 92 -22.42 -6.42 -4.72
CA GLN A 92 -21.84 -5.44 -3.81
C GLN A 92 -22.87 -5.08 -2.74
N VAL A 93 -22.40 -4.96 -1.50
CA VAL A 93 -23.19 -4.55 -0.35
C VAL A 93 -22.48 -3.44 0.39
N GLN A 94 -23.16 -2.84 1.36
CA GLN A 94 -22.58 -1.82 2.22
C GLN A 94 -21.31 -2.36 2.90
N ALA A 95 -20.16 -1.75 2.63
CA ALA A 95 -19.00 -1.91 3.49
C ALA A 95 -19.37 -1.40 4.88
N GLN A 96 -19.44 -2.33 5.84
CA GLN A 96 -19.64 -1.96 7.24
C GLN A 96 -18.33 -1.40 7.77
N THR A 97 -18.41 -0.25 8.41
CA THR A 97 -17.26 0.38 9.06
C THR A 97 -17.65 0.85 10.45
N ASP A 98 -16.73 0.70 11.38
CA ASP A 98 -16.75 1.36 12.69
C ASP A 98 -15.58 2.35 12.83
N GLY A 99 -14.87 2.63 11.73
CA GLY A 99 -13.68 3.46 11.66
C GLY A 99 -12.43 2.80 12.23
N THR A 100 -12.46 1.49 12.53
CA THR A 100 -11.35 0.76 13.16
C THR A 100 -10.68 -0.30 12.28
N GLU A 101 -11.05 -0.35 11.01
CA GLU A 101 -10.54 -1.31 10.01
C GLU A 101 -9.02 -1.20 9.83
N PHE A 102 -8.49 -0.03 10.14
CA PHE A 102 -7.07 0.28 10.13
C PHE A 102 -6.56 0.67 11.52
N ASN A 103 -7.23 0.30 12.61
CA ASN A 103 -6.76 0.60 13.98
C ASN A 103 -6.27 -0.67 14.68
N SER A 104 -5.43 -0.53 15.70
CA SER A 104 -4.99 -1.66 16.55
C SER A 104 -5.74 -1.77 17.88
N GLY A 105 -6.87 -1.08 18.02
CA GLY A 105 -7.66 -1.05 19.26
C GLY A 105 -8.46 -2.33 19.49
N GLY A 106 -9.14 -2.42 20.63
CA GLY A 106 -10.01 -3.56 20.96
C GLY A 106 -11.28 -3.67 20.10
N ASN A 107 -11.69 -2.56 19.47
CA ASN A 107 -12.79 -2.52 18.52
C ASN A 107 -12.34 -3.06 17.14
N SER A 108 -13.31 -3.49 16.35
CA SER A 108 -13.08 -4.09 15.04
C SER A 108 -14.39 -4.12 14.29
N THR A 109 -14.31 -3.87 12.98
CA THR A 109 -15.44 -4.12 12.09
C THR A 109 -15.76 -5.60 12.08
N ASN A 110 -17.02 -5.92 12.42
CA ASN A 110 -17.56 -7.24 12.18
C ASN A 110 -18.17 -7.24 10.77
N TRP A 111 -17.73 -8.17 9.94
CA TRP A 111 -18.39 -8.54 8.69
C TRP A 111 -19.16 -9.86 8.86
N ASN A 112 -20.35 -9.91 8.28
CA ASN A 112 -21.25 -11.05 8.37
C ASN A 112 -21.37 -11.70 7.00
N SER A 113 -20.58 -12.75 6.80
CA SER A 113 -20.64 -13.59 5.60
C SER A 113 -20.38 -12.85 4.29
N GLN A 114 -19.61 -11.76 4.32
CA GLN A 114 -19.20 -11.00 3.14
C GLN A 114 -17.73 -11.21 2.80
N SER A 115 -17.36 -11.00 1.55
CA SER A 115 -15.98 -10.79 1.15
C SER A 115 -15.67 -9.31 1.21
N LEU A 116 -14.50 -8.95 1.70
CA LEU A 116 -13.98 -7.59 1.69
C LEU A 116 -12.95 -7.48 0.59
N VAL A 117 -12.95 -6.31 -0.03
CA VAL A 117 -12.04 -5.95 -1.10
C VAL A 117 -11.33 -4.67 -0.70
N PHE A 118 -10.00 -4.71 -0.73
CA PHE A 118 -9.14 -3.57 -0.51
C PHE A 118 -8.37 -3.28 -1.80
N ALA A 119 -8.61 -2.12 -2.41
CA ALA A 119 -7.91 -1.67 -3.60
C ALA A 119 -7.10 -0.42 -3.30
N ILE A 120 -5.84 -0.40 -3.71
CA ILE A 120 -5.03 0.81 -3.78
C ILE A 120 -5.47 1.63 -4.98
N GLU A 121 -5.65 2.93 -4.78
CA GLU A 121 -6.01 3.91 -5.82
C GLU A 121 -5.33 5.26 -5.58
N ASN A 122 -5.40 6.14 -6.58
CA ASN A 122 -5.01 7.56 -6.49
C ASN A 122 -3.60 7.78 -5.93
N GLU A 123 -2.66 6.91 -6.29
CA GLU A 123 -1.27 7.04 -5.90
C GLU A 123 -0.63 8.27 -6.55
N GLN A 124 0.06 9.07 -5.76
CA GLN A 124 0.74 10.25 -6.25
C GLN A 124 1.97 10.53 -5.41
N LEU A 125 3.12 10.63 -6.08
CA LEU A 125 4.36 11.15 -5.51
C LEU A 125 4.56 12.59 -5.97
N THR A 126 4.85 13.47 -5.03
CA THR A 126 5.26 14.86 -5.27
C THR A 126 6.63 15.05 -4.65
N THR A 127 7.64 15.33 -5.49
CA THR A 127 9.02 15.62 -5.05
C THR A 127 9.42 17.05 -5.42
N THR A 128 10.43 17.57 -4.73
CA THR A 128 11.08 18.84 -5.09
C THR A 128 12.26 18.65 -6.03
N ALA A 129 12.82 17.44 -6.12
CA ALA A 129 13.96 17.15 -6.97
C ALA A 129 13.62 17.12 -8.46
N PRO A 130 14.53 17.64 -9.32
CA PRO A 130 14.51 17.33 -10.74
C PRO A 130 14.80 15.84 -10.94
N GLY A 131 13.95 15.16 -11.72
CA GLY A 131 14.10 13.74 -12.01
C GLY A 131 12.75 13.08 -12.29
N SER A 132 12.79 11.83 -12.72
CA SER A 132 11.61 10.98 -12.79
C SER A 132 11.72 9.92 -11.69
N TYR A 133 10.61 9.63 -11.02
CA TYR A 133 10.52 8.63 -9.96
C TYR A 133 9.39 7.68 -10.29
N ASP A 134 9.67 6.39 -10.12
CA ASP A 134 8.66 5.34 -10.20
C ASP A 134 8.28 4.93 -8.79
N TYR A 135 7.02 4.59 -8.61
CA TYR A 135 6.54 3.94 -7.40
C TYR A 135 5.75 2.69 -7.78
N THR A 136 5.83 1.68 -6.93
CA THR A 136 5.17 0.38 -7.14
C THR A 136 4.56 -0.08 -5.83
N PHE A 137 3.29 -0.45 -5.85
CA PHE A 137 2.67 -1.14 -4.72
C PHE A 137 3.18 -2.58 -4.65
N ASN A 138 3.82 -2.94 -3.54
CA ASN A 138 4.42 -4.25 -3.35
C ASN A 138 3.41 -5.29 -2.84
N GLY A 139 2.19 -4.87 -2.51
CA GLY A 139 1.15 -5.72 -1.96
C GLY A 139 0.88 -5.51 -0.47
N PHE A 140 -0.28 -6.01 -0.06
CA PHE A 140 -0.66 -6.17 1.34
C PHE A 140 0.06 -7.38 1.94
N THR A 141 0.53 -7.26 3.18
CA THR A 141 1.43 -8.24 3.79
C THR A 141 0.86 -8.90 5.03
N SER A 142 -0.05 -8.23 5.74
CA SER A 142 -0.67 -8.80 6.93
C SER A 142 -1.98 -8.12 7.28
N MET A 143 -2.81 -8.80 8.08
CA MET A 143 -4.00 -8.22 8.67
C MET A 143 -4.30 -8.92 9.99
N PHE A 144 -4.90 -8.21 10.94
CA PHE A 144 -5.49 -8.84 12.10
C PHE A 144 -6.74 -9.61 11.72
N LEU A 145 -6.80 -10.88 12.12
CA LEU A 145 -7.92 -11.77 11.91
C LEU A 145 -8.29 -12.43 13.24
N THR A 146 -9.57 -12.77 13.38
CA THR A 146 -10.05 -13.69 14.41
C THR A 146 -9.78 -15.13 14.02
N ALA A 147 -9.78 -16.04 15.01
CA ALA A 147 -9.52 -17.45 14.76
C ALA A 147 -10.57 -18.04 13.80
N GLY A 148 -10.12 -18.60 12.68
CA GLY A 148 -11.02 -19.05 11.62
C GLY A 148 -10.30 -19.42 10.33
N THR A 149 -11.08 -19.84 9.34
CA THR A 149 -10.60 -20.06 7.97
C THR A 149 -10.98 -18.87 7.10
N PHE A 150 -10.00 -18.38 6.35
CA PHE A 150 -10.12 -17.29 5.42
C PHE A 150 -9.64 -17.73 4.05
N TYR A 151 -10.16 -17.08 3.03
CA TYR A 151 -9.77 -17.26 1.64
C TYR A 151 -9.29 -15.92 1.11
N LEU A 152 -8.07 -15.92 0.55
CA LEU A 152 -7.50 -14.78 -0.15
C LEU A 152 -7.72 -14.97 -1.65
N GLY A 153 -8.19 -13.95 -2.35
CA GLY A 153 -8.47 -14.00 -3.78
C GLY A 153 -9.86 -14.55 -4.15
N THR A 154 -10.02 -14.92 -5.41
CA THR A 154 -11.28 -15.41 -6.00
C THR A 154 -11.01 -16.51 -7.02
N GLY A 155 -12.02 -17.31 -7.36
CA GLY A 155 -11.93 -18.35 -8.38
C GLY A 155 -10.86 -19.39 -8.08
N ALA A 156 -10.14 -19.82 -9.13
CA ALA A 156 -9.12 -20.85 -9.01
C ALA A 156 -7.87 -20.42 -8.26
N ASP A 157 -7.64 -19.12 -8.13
CA ASP A 157 -6.47 -18.54 -7.45
C ASP A 157 -6.73 -18.30 -5.96
N THR A 158 -7.85 -18.80 -5.43
CA THR A 158 -8.16 -18.70 -4.01
C THR A 158 -7.14 -19.47 -3.16
N ILE A 159 -6.58 -18.79 -2.16
CA ILE A 159 -5.63 -19.36 -1.19
C ILE A 159 -6.30 -19.44 0.17
N SER A 160 -6.27 -20.62 0.81
CA SER A 160 -6.75 -20.78 2.19
C SER A 160 -5.71 -20.27 3.20
N LEU A 161 -6.18 -19.47 4.15
CA LEU A 161 -5.43 -18.95 5.29
C LEU A 161 -6.17 -19.36 6.56
N VAL A 162 -5.49 -20.08 7.45
CA VAL A 162 -6.04 -20.46 8.75
C VAL A 162 -5.42 -19.57 9.82
N SER A 163 -6.24 -18.71 10.42
CA SER A 163 -5.84 -17.93 11.60
C SER A 163 -6.12 -18.75 12.86
N THR A 164 -5.10 -18.95 13.68
CA THR A 164 -5.16 -19.82 14.87
C THR A 164 -5.50 -19.07 16.16
N GLY A 165 -5.66 -17.76 16.09
CA GLY A 165 -5.95 -16.91 17.23
C GLY A 165 -6.45 -15.54 16.81
N ASN A 166 -6.72 -14.69 17.79
CA ASN A 166 -7.05 -13.29 17.55
C ASN A 166 -5.74 -12.51 17.38
N SER A 167 -5.14 -12.57 16.19
CA SER A 167 -3.77 -12.12 15.93
C SER A 167 -3.61 -11.42 14.59
N VAL A 168 -2.47 -10.74 14.41
CA VAL A 168 -2.02 -10.28 13.09
C VAL A 168 -1.42 -11.47 12.35
N ASP A 169 -2.08 -11.88 11.27
CA ASP A 169 -1.64 -12.95 10.39
C ASP A 169 -0.87 -12.36 9.20
N THR A 170 0.36 -12.82 9.02
CA THR A 170 1.19 -12.49 7.86
C THR A 170 0.82 -13.39 6.69
N PHE A 171 0.58 -12.80 5.53
CA PHE A 171 0.29 -13.56 4.32
C PHE A 171 1.55 -14.25 3.82
N ALA A 172 1.41 -15.48 3.30
CA ALA A 172 2.54 -16.27 2.80
C ALA A 172 3.28 -15.58 1.65
N ALA A 173 2.57 -14.74 0.88
CA ALA A 173 3.12 -13.85 -0.12
C ALA A 173 2.36 -12.51 -0.09
N PRO A 174 3.00 -11.39 -0.47
CA PRO A 174 2.29 -10.12 -0.63
C PRO A 174 1.10 -10.25 -1.59
N GLN A 175 -0.06 -9.78 -1.16
CA GLN A 175 -1.29 -9.81 -1.94
C GLN A 175 -1.41 -8.51 -2.72
N LEU A 176 -1.45 -8.57 -4.04
CA LEU A 176 -1.55 -7.38 -4.89
C LEU A 176 -2.92 -6.70 -4.77
N SER A 177 -3.02 -5.49 -5.30
CA SER A 177 -4.29 -4.76 -5.39
C SER A 177 -5.12 -5.29 -6.58
N PRO A 178 -6.41 -5.63 -6.40
CA PRO A 178 -7.15 -5.65 -5.15
C PRO A 178 -6.90 -6.91 -4.30
N LEU A 179 -6.80 -6.74 -2.98
CA LEU A 179 -6.88 -7.84 -2.03
C LEU A 179 -8.34 -8.19 -1.81
N VAL A 180 -8.73 -9.42 -2.16
CA VAL A 180 -9.99 -10.01 -1.74
C VAL A 180 -9.73 -10.91 -0.55
N ILE A 181 -10.44 -10.69 0.56
CA ILE A 181 -10.44 -11.62 1.69
C ILE A 181 -11.87 -12.05 2.01
N THR A 182 -12.00 -13.31 2.36
CA THR A 182 -13.28 -13.97 2.59
C THR A 182 -13.18 -14.86 3.81
N ALA A 183 -13.84 -14.50 4.90
CA ALA A 183 -14.02 -15.41 6.03
C ALA A 183 -14.88 -16.63 5.66
N THR A 184 -14.91 -17.70 6.46
CA THR A 184 -15.99 -18.70 6.37
C THR A 184 -17.19 -18.32 7.23
N ASN A 185 -16.96 -17.64 8.35
CA ASN A 185 -17.98 -17.24 9.33
C ASN A 185 -18.08 -15.71 9.45
N SER A 186 -18.78 -15.24 10.49
CA SER A 186 -18.68 -13.86 10.96
C SER A 186 -17.36 -13.70 11.68
N GLU A 187 -16.57 -12.72 11.26
CA GLU A 187 -15.20 -12.53 11.75
C GLU A 187 -14.92 -11.04 12.00
N ARG A 188 -13.70 -10.71 12.40
CA ARG A 188 -13.24 -9.34 12.60
C ARG A 188 -11.96 -9.11 11.83
N ASN A 189 -11.86 -7.95 11.19
CA ASN A 189 -10.63 -7.51 10.54
C ASN A 189 -10.19 -6.15 11.07
N ARG A 190 -8.87 -5.99 11.23
CA ARG A 190 -8.23 -4.69 11.48
C ARG A 190 -6.76 -4.71 11.09
N GLN A 191 -6.05 -3.59 11.21
CA GLN A 191 -4.59 -3.52 11.03
C GLN A 191 -4.07 -4.05 9.67
N LEU A 192 -4.81 -3.80 8.58
CA LEU A 192 -4.33 -4.16 7.24
C LEU A 192 -3.01 -3.45 6.95
N SER A 193 -1.97 -4.19 6.56
CA SER A 193 -0.63 -3.63 6.31
C SER A 193 -0.19 -3.94 4.90
N GLY A 194 0.70 -3.10 4.35
CA GLY A 194 1.24 -3.24 3.01
C GLY A 194 2.41 -2.28 2.79
N SER A 195 2.95 -2.25 1.58
CA SER A 195 4.06 -1.34 1.28
C SER A 195 4.12 -0.89 -0.17
N PHE A 196 4.81 0.23 -0.38
CA PHE A 196 5.25 0.72 -1.68
C PHE A 196 6.77 0.74 -1.75
N THR A 197 7.30 0.54 -2.94
CA THR A 197 8.70 0.88 -3.27
C THR A 197 8.70 2.11 -4.15
N ILE A 198 9.50 3.09 -3.77
CA ILE A 198 9.78 4.31 -4.55
C ILE A 198 11.24 4.22 -4.99
N ALA A 199 11.49 4.42 -6.28
CA ALA A 199 12.82 4.37 -6.87
C ALA A 199 13.02 5.52 -7.86
N ALA A 200 14.24 6.07 -7.89
CA ALA A 200 14.64 7.01 -8.92
C ALA A 200 14.69 6.29 -10.27
N VAL A 201 14.10 6.91 -11.30
CA VAL A 201 14.25 6.46 -12.69
C VAL A 201 15.55 7.07 -13.23
N PRO A 202 16.51 6.25 -13.65
CA PRO A 202 17.74 6.77 -14.24
C PRO A 202 17.42 7.62 -15.47
N GLU A 203 17.86 8.88 -15.48
CA GLU A 203 17.80 9.68 -16.70
C GLU A 203 18.61 8.99 -17.80
N PRO A 204 18.12 8.95 -19.06
CA PRO A 204 18.91 8.42 -20.16
C PRO A 204 20.19 9.22 -20.26
N SER A 205 21.33 8.55 -20.04
CA SER A 205 22.62 9.23 -19.93
C SER A 205 22.88 10.09 -21.16
N SER A 206 23.07 11.40 -20.98
CA SER A 206 23.44 12.35 -22.04
C SER A 206 24.73 11.94 -22.77
N THR A 207 25.53 11.04 -22.17
CA THR A 207 26.71 10.40 -22.78
C THR A 207 26.35 9.44 -23.92
N ALA A 208 25.20 8.77 -23.88
CA ALA A 208 24.71 7.96 -25.00
C ALA A 208 24.31 8.82 -26.21
N LEU A 209 23.71 9.99 -25.96
CA LEU A 209 23.32 10.95 -27.00
C LEU A 209 24.55 11.66 -27.61
N LEU A 210 25.53 12.03 -26.78
CA LEU A 210 26.83 12.57 -27.24
C LEU A 210 27.70 11.52 -27.96
N GLY A 211 27.62 10.25 -27.56
CA GLY A 211 28.30 9.14 -28.25
C GLY A 211 27.80 8.94 -29.68
N LEU A 212 26.48 9.04 -29.90
CA LEU A 212 25.88 9.00 -31.24
C LEU A 212 26.17 10.27 -32.05
N GLY A 213 26.11 11.45 -31.43
CA GLY A 213 26.51 12.71 -32.08
C GLY A 213 27.98 12.75 -32.47
N GLY A 214 28.86 12.19 -31.64
CA GLY A 214 30.29 12.05 -31.91
C GLY A 214 30.59 11.08 -33.06
N ILE A 215 29.88 9.95 -33.14
CA ILE A 215 29.99 9.01 -34.27
C ILE A 215 29.49 9.66 -35.57
N ALA A 216 28.40 10.44 -35.52
CA ALA A 216 27.92 11.17 -36.70
C ALA A 216 28.92 12.23 -37.19
N LEU A 217 29.63 12.93 -36.28
CA LEU A 217 30.68 13.89 -36.63
C LEU A 217 31.94 13.20 -37.19
N ILE A 218 32.36 12.08 -36.61
CA ILE A 218 33.52 11.30 -37.06
C ILE A 218 33.27 10.66 -38.44
N LEU A 219 32.05 10.19 -38.71
CA LEU A 219 31.67 9.67 -40.03
C LEU A 219 31.61 10.78 -41.10
N ARG A 220 31.27 12.03 -40.74
CA ARG A 220 31.28 13.17 -41.67
C ARG A 220 32.69 13.60 -42.08
N HIS A 221 33.69 13.43 -41.22
CA HIS A 221 35.08 13.78 -41.52
C HIS A 221 35.83 12.75 -42.39
N ARG A 222 35.28 11.55 -42.61
CA ARG A 222 35.90 10.51 -43.45
C ARG A 222 35.43 10.50 -44.92
N ARG A 223 34.63 11.49 -45.34
CA ARG A 223 34.15 11.65 -46.73
C ARG A 223 34.56 12.98 -47.39
N ALA A 224 35.59 13.63 -46.88
CA ALA A 224 36.26 14.75 -47.56
C ALA A 224 37.65 14.31 -48.03
#